data_AF-A0A7K1BFS0-F1
#
_entry.id   AF-A0A7K1BFS0-F1
#
_cell.length_a   1.000
_cell.length_b   1.000
_cell.length_c   1.000
_cell.angle_alpha   90.00
_cell.angle_beta   90.00
_cell.angle_gamma   90.00
#
_symmetry.space_group_name_H-M   'P 1'
#
loop_
_entity.id
_entity.type
_entity.pdbx_description
1 polymer ?
#
loop_
_entity_poly.entity_id
_entity_poly.type
_entity_poly.pdbx_seq_one_letter_code
_entity_poly.pdbx_strand_id
1 'polypeptide(L)'
;MPLLVTTHKTPVGNLNLLADDQILLGANLSTIAAFKAGKDLKIVKSIPVISDLINDYFDGDISAINGIKVNQPGAPFSQAAWKAMRKISGGKVLSYAE
;
A
#
# COMPACT_ATOMS: atom_id res chain seq x y z
N MET A 1 2.14 -3.05 -19.68
CA MET A 1 1.10 -2.04 -19.38
C MET A 1 1.72 -1.03 -18.43
N PRO A 2 1.38 0.26 -18.53
CA PRO A 2 1.94 1.28 -17.63
C PRO A 2 1.51 1.03 -16.19
N LEU A 3 2.38 1.34 -15.24
CA LEU A 3 2.03 1.33 -13.83
C LEU A 3 1.07 2.48 -13.54
N LEU A 4 0.05 2.21 -12.73
CA LEU A 4 -0.93 3.22 -12.30
C LEU A 4 -0.38 3.95 -11.08
N VAL A 5 -0.48 5.28 -11.08
CA VAL A 5 -0.14 6.09 -9.92
C VAL A 5 -1.27 7.04 -9.57
N THR A 6 -1.57 7.15 -8.28
CA THR A 6 -2.58 8.09 -7.78
C THR A 6 -2.19 8.64 -6.41
N THR A 7 -2.76 9.79 -6.06
CA THR A 7 -2.65 10.38 -4.73
C THR A 7 -4.03 10.35 -4.10
N HIS A 8 -4.19 9.51 -3.09
CA HIS A 8 -5.42 9.30 -2.35
C HIS A 8 -5.41 10.17 -1.08
N LYS A 9 -6.45 10.98 -0.86
CA LYS A 9 -6.56 11.78 0.37
C LYS A 9 -7.00 10.89 1.52
N THR A 10 -6.30 10.97 2.65
CA THR A 10 -6.64 10.24 3.87
C THR A 10 -6.70 11.20 5.06
N PRO A 11 -7.31 10.83 6.19
CA PRO A 11 -7.28 11.63 7.43
C PRO A 11 -5.86 11.95 7.93
N VAL A 12 -4.85 11.17 7.54
CA VAL A 12 -3.44 11.36 7.93
C VAL A 12 -2.58 11.97 6.82
N GLY A 13 -3.21 12.58 5.81
CA GLY A 13 -2.55 13.25 4.69
C GLY A 13 -2.68 12.53 3.36
N ASN A 14 -1.84 12.92 2.40
CA ASN A 14 -1.87 12.35 1.06
C ASN A 14 -1.10 11.02 1.02
N LEU A 15 -1.81 9.94 0.66
CA LEU A 15 -1.23 8.62 0.43
C LEU A 15 -1.02 8.42 -1.08
N ASN A 16 0.24 8.40 -1.51
CA ASN A 16 0.58 8.07 -2.89
C ASN A 16 0.55 6.54 -3.06
N LEU A 17 -0.04 6.06 -4.14
CA LEU A 17 -0.18 4.64 -4.46
C LEU A 17 0.41 4.36 -5.84
N LEU A 18 1.22 3.30 -5.94
CA LEU A 18 1.75 2.77 -7.19
C LEU A 18 1.27 1.33 -7.35
N ALA A 19 0.62 1.03 -8.47
CA ALA A 19 0.08 -0.30 -8.74
C ALA A 19 0.35 -0.78 -10.17
N ASP A 20 0.41 -2.09 -10.33
CA ASP A 20 0.21 -2.77 -11.60
C ASP A 20 -1.21 -3.34 -11.60
N ASP A 21 -2.10 -2.72 -12.38
CA ASP A 21 -3.55 -2.95 -12.32
C ASP A 21 -4.12 -2.85 -10.89
N GLN A 22 -4.59 -3.95 -10.28
CA GLN A 22 -5.10 -4.00 -8.91
C GLN A 22 -4.09 -4.58 -7.89
N ILE A 23 -2.81 -4.62 -8.24
CA ILE A 23 -1.73 -5.11 -7.37
C ILE A 23 -0.89 -3.92 -6.90
N LEU A 24 -0.92 -3.63 -5.60
CA LEU A 24 -0.15 -2.55 -5.00
C LEU A 24 1.34 -2.91 -4.94
N LEU A 25 2.17 -2.09 -5.59
CA LEU A 25 3.63 -2.22 -5.59
C LEU A 25 4.29 -1.32 -4.54
N GLY A 26 3.66 -0.20 -4.21
CA GLY A 26 4.17 0.71 -3.20
C GLY A 26 3.12 1.72 -2.73
N ALA A 27 3.28 2.16 -1.50
CA ALA A 27 2.52 3.26 -0.92
C ALA A 27 3.45 4.15 -0.09
N ASN A 28 3.27 5.47 -0.12
CA ASN A 28 4.06 6.41 0.68
C ASN A 28 3.27 7.67 1.06
N LEU A 29 3.68 8.32 2.15
CA LEU A 29 3.16 9.61 2.62
C LEU A 29 4.06 10.80 2.21
N SER A 30 4.88 10.64 1.17
CA SER A 30 5.82 11.66 0.68
C SER A 30 5.40 12.17 -0.69
N THR A 31 6.17 11.88 -1.74
CA THR A 31 5.91 12.31 -3.11
C THR A 31 5.86 11.13 -4.06
N ILE A 32 5.18 11.30 -5.20
CA ILE A 32 5.17 10.30 -6.29
C ILE A 32 6.61 10.01 -6.77
N ALA A 33 7.48 11.01 -6.82
CA ALA A 33 8.88 10.85 -7.23
C ALA A 33 9.67 9.90 -6.32
N ALA A 34 9.28 9.76 -5.05
CA ALA A 34 9.96 8.87 -4.10
C ALA A 34 9.83 7.38 -4.47
N PHE A 35 8.87 7.00 -5.30
CA PHE A 35 8.78 5.63 -5.81
C PHE A 35 9.96 5.24 -6.69
N LYS A 36 10.68 6.23 -7.28
CA LYS A 36 11.73 6.01 -8.28
C LYS A 36 11.27 5.07 -9.40
N ALA A 37 9.97 5.04 -9.66
CA ALA A 37 9.39 4.23 -10.71
C ALA A 37 9.90 4.74 -12.06
N GLY A 38 10.19 3.80 -12.96
CA GLY A 38 10.74 4.10 -14.28
C GLY A 38 9.77 4.90 -15.17
N LYS A 39 10.07 4.95 -16.47
CA LYS A 39 9.41 5.90 -17.40
C LYS A 39 7.98 5.54 -17.82
N ASP A 40 7.40 4.42 -17.37
CA ASP A 40 6.08 3.96 -17.80
C ASP A 40 5.03 4.07 -16.69
N LEU A 41 4.68 5.33 -16.34
CA LEU A 41 3.68 5.66 -15.33
C LEU A 41 2.45 6.32 -15.98
N LYS A 42 1.27 5.91 -15.54
CA LYS A 42 -0.01 6.53 -15.88
C LYS A 42 -0.63 7.10 -14.61
N ILE A 43 -0.76 8.43 -14.56
CA ILE A 43 -1.47 9.11 -13.48
C ILE A 43 -2.98 8.87 -13.65
N VAL A 44 -3.63 8.35 -12.61
CA VAL A 44 -5.06 8.08 -12.57
C VAL A 44 -5.70 8.76 -11.37
N LYS A 45 -7.02 9.03 -11.47
CA LYS A 45 -7.77 9.65 -10.38
C LYS A 45 -7.94 8.74 -9.15
N SER A 46 -8.03 7.44 -9.38
CA SER A 46 -8.16 6.41 -8.35
C SER A 46 -7.75 5.05 -8.90
N ILE A 47 -7.49 4.10 -8.00
CA ILE A 47 -7.30 2.68 -8.33
C ILE A 47 -8.41 1.93 -7.60
N PRO A 48 -9.53 1.56 -8.26
CA PRO A 48 -10.82 1.32 -7.60
C PRO A 48 -10.77 0.45 -6.34
N VAL A 49 -10.41 -0.84 -6.47
CA VAL A 49 -10.45 -1.78 -5.35
C VAL A 49 -9.50 -1.34 -4.24
N ILE A 50 -8.33 -0.81 -4.59
CA ILE A 50 -7.34 -0.35 -3.61
C ILE A 50 -7.85 0.90 -2.88
N SER A 51 -8.38 1.88 -3.62
CA SER A 51 -8.91 3.14 -3.08
C SER A 51 -10.11 2.89 -2.16
N ASP A 52 -11.00 1.97 -2.52
CA ASP A 52 -12.17 1.63 -1.71
C ASP A 52 -11.74 0.97 -0.39
N LEU A 53 -10.84 -0.03 -0.43
CA LEU A 53 -10.33 -0.69 0.79
C LEU A 53 -9.54 0.26 1.70
N ILE A 54 -8.90 1.30 1.14
CA ILE A 54 -8.25 2.34 1.93
C ILE A 54 -9.29 3.23 2.62
N ASN A 55 -10.39 3.58 1.93
CA ASN A 55 -11.48 4.33 2.55
C ASN A 55 -12.10 3.52 3.69
N ASP A 56 -12.45 2.26 3.46
CA ASP A 56 -13.03 1.36 4.47
C ASP A 56 -12.13 1.28 5.72
N TYR A 57 -10.81 1.20 5.54
CA TYR A 57 -9.85 1.22 6.64
C TYR A 57 -9.93 2.50 7.48
N PHE A 58 -10.01 3.66 6.83
CA PHE A 58 -10.12 4.95 7.52
C PHE A 58 -11.52 5.23 8.08
N ASP A 59 -12.56 4.57 7.55
CA ASP A 59 -13.94 4.59 8.06
C ASP A 59 -14.15 3.63 9.24
N GLY A 60 -13.12 2.87 9.63
CA GLY A 60 -13.09 2.08 10.86
C GLY A 60 -13.07 0.56 10.65
N ASP A 61 -13.19 0.07 9.41
CA ASP A 61 -12.92 -1.34 9.11
C ASP A 61 -11.40 -1.58 9.01
N ILE A 62 -10.78 -1.71 10.18
CA ILE A 62 -9.35 -1.97 10.32
C ILE A 62 -8.87 -3.24 9.58
N SER A 63 -9.79 -4.12 9.17
CA SER A 63 -9.46 -5.35 8.44
C SER A 63 -9.44 -5.18 6.93
N ALA A 64 -10.08 -4.13 6.38
CA ALA A 64 -10.25 -3.92 4.94
C ALA A 64 -8.91 -3.90 4.18
N ILE A 65 -7.88 -3.28 4.77
CA ILE A 65 -6.55 -3.17 4.16
C ILE A 65 -5.90 -4.55 3.87
N ASN A 66 -6.34 -5.61 4.54
CA ASN A 66 -5.87 -6.98 4.27
C ASN A 66 -6.29 -7.49 2.90
N GLY A 67 -7.39 -6.97 2.34
CA GLY A 67 -7.89 -7.30 1.00
C GLY A 67 -7.01 -6.77 -0.14
N ILE A 68 -6.10 -5.84 0.15
CA ILE A 68 -5.19 -5.28 -0.86
C ILE A 68 -4.16 -6.34 -1.26
N LYS A 69 -4.17 -6.70 -2.54
CA LYS A 69 -3.13 -7.54 -3.15
C LYS A 69 -1.86 -6.72 -3.27
N VAL A 70 -0.74 -7.27 -2.80
CA VAL A 70 0.56 -6.60 -2.83
C VAL A 70 1.59 -7.46 -3.57
N ASN A 71 2.49 -6.82 -4.29
CA ASN A 71 3.67 -7.46 -4.87
C ASN A 71 4.88 -6.55 -4.65
N GLN A 72 5.57 -6.74 -3.53
CA GLN A 72 6.81 -6.02 -3.23
C GLN A 72 8.01 -6.92 -3.50
N PRO A 73 8.96 -6.50 -4.36
CA PRO A 73 10.23 -7.20 -4.48
C PRO A 73 11.05 -7.01 -3.20
N GLY A 74 11.76 -8.05 -2.77
CA GLY A 74 12.58 -7.98 -1.56
C GLY A 74 13.36 -9.25 -1.33
N ALA A 75 14.47 -9.14 -0.59
CA ALA A 75 15.26 -10.28 -0.16
C ALA A 75 14.43 -11.25 0.71
N PRO A 76 14.83 -12.54 0.83
CA PRO A 76 14.09 -13.52 1.62
C PRO A 76 13.80 -13.07 3.05
N PHE A 77 14.74 -12.37 3.69
CA PHE A 77 14.55 -11.80 5.02
C PHE A 77 13.40 -10.78 5.06
N SER A 78 13.39 -9.78 4.17
CA SER A 78 12.34 -8.76 4.12
C SER A 78 10.97 -9.37 3.85
N GLN A 79 10.89 -10.36 2.94
CA GLN A 79 9.66 -11.11 2.68
C GLN A 79 9.15 -11.83 3.93
N ALA A 80 10.03 -12.47 4.68
CA ALA A 80 9.67 -13.15 5.92
C ALA A 80 9.17 -12.15 6.99
N ALA A 81 9.87 -11.02 7.15
CA ALA A 81 9.48 -9.97 8.09
C ALA A 81 8.12 -9.37 7.73
N TRP A 82 7.87 -9.03 6.45
CA TRP A 82 6.58 -8.51 6.01
C TRP A 82 5.43 -9.50 6.23
N LYS A 83 5.67 -10.79 5.95
CA LYS A 83 4.69 -11.86 6.23
C LYS A 83 4.39 -12.00 7.72
N ALA A 84 5.38 -11.84 8.59
CA ALA A 84 5.20 -11.86 10.04
C ALA A 84 4.38 -10.65 10.50
N MET A 85 4.73 -9.44 10.05
CA MET A 85 4.01 -8.21 10.39
C MET A 85 2.54 -8.25 9.97
N ARG A 86 2.20 -8.86 8.83
CA ARG A 86 0.81 -9.04 8.39
C ARG A 86 -0.04 -9.94 9.30
N LYS A 87 0.56 -10.67 10.25
CA LYS A 87 -0.17 -11.48 11.24
C LYS A 87 -0.59 -10.68 12.48
N ILE A 88 -0.05 -9.46 12.65
CA ILE A 88 -0.39 -8.60 13.79
C ILE A 88 -1.81 -8.08 13.59
N SER A 89 -2.72 -8.40 14.51
CA SER A 89 -4.09 -7.91 14.47
C SER A 89 -4.14 -6.39 14.72
N GLY A 90 -5.10 -5.70 14.11
CA GLY A 90 -5.29 -4.26 14.36
C GLY A 90 -5.53 -3.96 15.84
N GLY A 91 -4.91 -2.88 16.33
CA GLY A 91 -4.92 -2.52 17.75
C GLY A 91 -3.99 -3.36 18.65
N LYS A 92 -3.18 -4.25 18.08
CA LYS A 92 -2.12 -4.99 18.79
C LYS A 92 -0.75 -4.53 18.32
N VAL A 93 0.25 -4.76 19.17
CA VAL A 93 1.66 -4.42 18.93
C VAL A 93 2.53 -5.61 19.28
N LEU A 94 3.69 -5.71 18.63
CA LEU A 94 4.80 -6.61 18.95
C LEU A 94 6.09 -5.81 18.94
N SER A 95 7.04 -6.15 19.81
CA SER A 95 8.37 -5.57 19.81
C SER A 95 9.27 -6.23 18.76
N TYR A 96 10.39 -5.59 18.40
CA TYR A 96 11.33 -6.14 17.41
C TYR A 96 12.03 -7.44 17.82
N ALA A 97 12.04 -7.74 19.12
CA ALA A 97 12.66 -8.95 19.66
C ALA A 97 11.70 -10.15 19.72
N GLU A 98 10.40 -9.91 19.50
CA GLU A 98 9.33 -10.90 19.41
C GLU A 98 9.08 -11.31 17.96
#